data_AF-A0A2D6MRW3-F1
#
_entry.id   AF-A0A2D6MRW3-F1
#
_cell.length_a   1.000
_cell.length_b   1.000
_cell.length_c   1.000
_cell.angle_alpha   90.00
_cell.angle_beta   90.00
_cell.angle_gamma   90.00
#
_symmetry.space_group_name_H-M   'P 1'
#
loop_
_entity.id
_entity.type
_entity.pdbx_description
1 polymer ?
#
loop_
_entity_poly.entity_id
_entity_poly.type
_entity_poly.pdbx_seq_one_letter_code
_entity_poly.pdbx_strand_id
1 'polypeptide(L)'
;MLAFCCSTRHADYMRDFFIESGIRAAAVHSKTGSDPRAGSLEKLEAGELEVVFAVDMFNEGVDIPHVDTVLMLRPTESQLLWTQQFGRGLRKADDKRDLAVIDYIGNHRSFLLKVQALFDLAPGDQHVRELLERLQAGNVDLPPGCEVTYELETIEIIQSLLSPPRGGEVVRSYYETFRDLHERRPTASEALHDGYSPRAVSKGYGSWLRFVESMGDLPGVAPLLDTSRAAGSFLEQLEATPMTRSYKMLVLLAMLEMERFPGGMPVDELTRAVERLARRSPVLVSDLGPSIESQTALRKHLEGNPIAAWTEGKGTGGRSYFANEDGRFESRLDLREDEVETFSELVRELADFRLAEYIARPTVSSEGVSFQCRVSHSSGNPIIRLPDRARVEGIPEGWVPVDSDGETLEANFVKIAVNVMRRPGSGENVLPEVLRGWFGQDAGRPGTRQRVEFSQRGGDWSLSAAGQGSTGVKL
;
A
#
# COMPACT_ATOMS: atom_id res chain seq x y z
N MET A 1 24.94 37.32 -4.57
CA MET A 1 23.74 36.43 -4.54
C MET A 1 23.05 36.39 -5.91
N LEU A 2 22.48 35.25 -6.28
CA LEU A 2 21.65 35.09 -7.49
C LEU A 2 20.28 34.52 -7.10
N ALA A 3 19.20 35.14 -7.55
CA ALA A 3 17.84 34.78 -7.13
C ALA A 3 16.92 34.48 -8.31
N PHE A 4 16.23 33.34 -8.30
CA PHE A 4 15.35 32.91 -9.39
C PHE A 4 13.88 33.13 -9.05
N CYS A 5 13.24 34.09 -9.72
CA CYS A 5 11.87 34.50 -9.46
C CYS A 5 10.87 33.81 -10.39
N CYS A 6 9.62 33.69 -9.93
CA CYS A 6 8.54 33.03 -10.66
C CYS A 6 7.93 33.86 -11.80
N SER A 7 8.12 35.18 -11.80
CA SER A 7 7.60 36.07 -12.85
C SER A 7 8.39 37.38 -12.89
N THR A 8 8.32 38.10 -14.02
CA THR A 8 8.98 39.41 -14.18
C THR A 8 8.57 40.39 -13.08
N ARG A 9 7.26 40.46 -12.79
CA ARG A 9 6.70 41.29 -11.71
C ARG A 9 7.28 40.93 -10.34
N HIS A 10 7.51 39.64 -10.08
CA HIS A 10 8.11 39.20 -8.83
C HIS A 10 9.59 39.63 -8.75
N ALA A 11 10.35 39.54 -9.84
CA ALA A 11 11.73 40.02 -9.87
C ALA A 11 11.83 41.54 -9.65
N ASP A 12 10.97 42.32 -10.31
CA ASP A 12 10.90 43.79 -10.10
C ASP A 12 10.57 44.12 -8.64
N TYR A 13 9.54 43.49 -8.09
CA TYR A 13 9.14 43.67 -6.70
C TYR A 13 10.27 43.34 -5.71
N MET A 14 10.97 42.22 -5.92
CA MET A 14 12.07 41.81 -5.04
C MET A 14 13.27 42.76 -5.14
N ARG A 15 13.61 43.23 -6.34
CA ARG A 15 14.65 44.26 -6.52
C ARG A 15 14.29 45.51 -5.72
N ASP A 16 13.08 46.03 -5.90
CA ASP A 16 12.65 47.27 -5.25
C ASP A 16 12.63 47.12 -3.73
N PHE A 17 12.09 46.01 -3.22
CA PHE A 17 12.09 45.68 -1.79
C PHE A 17 13.50 45.62 -1.17
N PHE A 18 14.46 45.03 -1.89
CA PHE A 18 15.85 44.95 -1.43
C PHE A 18 16.53 46.31 -1.46
N ILE A 19 16.30 47.12 -2.50
CA ILE A 19 16.83 48.50 -2.59
C ILE A 19 16.29 49.37 -1.45
N GLU A 20 14.99 49.28 -1.18
CA GLU A 20 14.35 49.98 -0.04
C GLU A 20 14.95 49.55 1.30
N SER A 21 15.42 48.31 1.39
CA SER A 21 16.11 47.75 2.56
C SER A 21 17.62 48.08 2.59
N GLY A 22 18.12 48.87 1.65
CA GLY A 22 19.52 49.29 1.57
C GLY A 22 20.46 48.30 0.88
N ILE A 23 19.93 47.25 0.24
CA ILE A 23 20.71 46.22 -0.45
C ILE A 23 20.80 46.54 -1.95
N ARG A 24 22.00 46.50 -2.53
CA ARG A 24 22.21 46.81 -3.94
C ARG A 24 21.69 45.66 -4.82
N ALA A 25 20.57 45.86 -5.49
CA ALA A 25 19.88 44.83 -6.27
C ALA A 25 19.60 45.23 -7.73
N ALA A 26 19.48 44.24 -8.61
CA ALA A 26 19.01 44.41 -9.99
C ALA A 26 18.00 43.32 -10.38
N ALA A 27 17.10 43.61 -11.33
CA ALA A 27 16.14 42.66 -11.89
C ALA A 27 16.41 42.45 -13.40
N VAL A 28 16.75 41.21 -13.77
CA VAL A 28 17.08 40.84 -15.15
C VAL A 28 16.05 39.86 -15.71
N HIS A 29 15.32 40.31 -16.74
CA HIS A 29 14.26 39.54 -17.41
C HIS A 29 14.02 40.00 -18.86
N SER A 30 13.12 39.34 -19.59
CA SER A 30 12.89 39.58 -21.02
C SER A 30 12.01 40.80 -21.38
N LYS A 31 11.36 41.45 -20.40
CA LYS A 31 10.43 42.57 -20.64
C LYS A 31 11.10 43.95 -20.58
N THR A 32 10.43 44.94 -21.17
CA THR A 32 10.74 46.36 -21.04
C THR A 32 10.76 46.78 -19.57
N GLY A 33 11.81 47.46 -19.12
CA GLY A 33 12.03 47.80 -17.71
C GLY A 33 13.05 46.90 -16.99
N SER A 34 13.56 45.86 -17.66
CA SER A 34 14.67 45.05 -17.16
C SER A 34 15.94 45.88 -17.00
N ASP A 35 16.71 45.58 -15.96
CA ASP A 35 18.09 46.02 -15.86
C ASP A 35 18.97 45.36 -16.94
N PRO A 36 20.04 46.02 -17.42
CA PRO A 36 20.92 45.47 -18.44
C PRO A 36 21.59 44.18 -17.96
N ARG A 37 21.39 43.06 -18.67
CA ARG A 37 21.93 41.74 -18.28
C ARG A 37 23.45 41.76 -18.10
N ALA A 38 24.21 42.15 -19.13
CA ALA A 38 25.67 42.13 -19.08
C ALA A 38 26.21 43.04 -17.98
N GLY A 39 25.74 44.29 -17.93
CA GLY A 39 26.17 45.24 -16.91
C GLY A 39 25.80 44.85 -15.48
N SER A 40 24.65 44.20 -15.28
CA SER A 40 24.26 43.70 -13.94
C SER A 40 25.15 42.55 -13.50
N LEU A 41 25.59 41.71 -14.43
CA LEU A 41 26.50 40.60 -14.14
C LEU A 41 27.91 41.08 -13.80
N GLU A 42 28.44 42.00 -14.59
CA GLU A 42 29.75 42.63 -14.32
C GLU A 42 29.76 43.31 -12.95
N LYS A 43 28.67 44.03 -12.61
CA LYS A 43 28.53 44.67 -11.30
C LYS A 43 28.38 43.66 -10.16
N LEU A 44 27.72 42.53 -10.39
CA LEU A 44 27.63 41.47 -9.40
C LEU A 44 28.99 40.84 -9.14
N GLU A 45 29.77 40.58 -10.20
CA GLU A 45 31.13 40.04 -10.10
C GLU A 45 32.10 41.03 -9.43
N ALA A 46 31.94 42.33 -9.67
CA ALA A 46 32.71 43.39 -9.01
C ALA A 46 32.27 43.69 -7.56
N GLY A 47 31.20 43.06 -7.05
CA GLY A 47 30.64 43.34 -5.72
C GLY A 47 29.86 44.67 -5.60
N GLU A 48 29.66 45.37 -6.72
CA GLU A 48 28.84 46.58 -6.81
C GLU A 48 27.35 46.28 -6.65
N LEU A 49 26.90 45.08 -7.04
CA LEU A 49 25.59 44.52 -6.71
C LEU A 49 25.75 43.37 -5.72
N GLU A 50 24.81 43.27 -4.79
CA GLU A 50 24.74 42.18 -3.81
C GLU A 50 23.83 41.06 -4.30
N VAL A 51 22.77 41.38 -5.05
CA VAL A 51 21.81 40.40 -5.58
C VAL A 51 21.32 40.75 -6.98
N VAL A 52 21.19 39.73 -7.82
CA VAL A 52 20.48 39.82 -9.10
C VAL A 52 19.26 38.89 -9.07
N PHE A 53 18.08 39.45 -9.27
CA PHE A 53 16.81 38.74 -9.42
C PHE A 53 16.56 38.43 -10.89
N ALA A 54 16.27 37.17 -11.19
CA ALA A 54 16.32 36.61 -12.53
C ALA A 54 15.02 35.86 -12.89
N VAL A 55 14.53 36.03 -14.11
CA VAL A 55 13.39 35.26 -14.66
C VAL A 55 13.72 34.75 -16.05
N ASP A 56 13.80 33.42 -16.21
CA ASP A 56 13.96 32.68 -17.48
C ASP A 56 15.17 33.06 -18.38
N MET A 57 15.96 34.08 -18.03
CA MET A 57 17.06 34.64 -18.82
C MET A 57 18.44 34.03 -18.52
N PHE A 58 18.52 33.03 -17.62
CA PHE A 58 19.79 32.44 -17.14
C PHE A 58 19.90 30.93 -17.36
N ASN A 59 19.00 30.35 -18.17
CA ASN A 59 19.01 28.91 -18.44
C ASN A 59 20.22 28.53 -19.32
N GLU A 60 20.71 29.43 -20.17
CA GLU A 60 21.87 29.23 -21.04
C GLU A 60 22.90 30.36 -20.93
N GLY A 61 24.18 30.00 -20.77
CA GLY A 61 25.33 30.86 -21.11
C GLY A 61 25.82 31.87 -20.07
N VAL A 62 25.48 31.74 -18.78
CA VAL A 62 26.00 32.66 -17.73
C VAL A 62 26.97 31.93 -16.81
N ASP A 63 28.19 32.46 -16.75
CA ASP A 63 29.25 32.01 -15.86
C ASP A 63 29.61 33.07 -14.84
N ILE A 64 29.32 32.81 -13.56
CA ILE A 64 29.62 33.70 -12.45
C ILE A 64 30.18 32.84 -11.32
N PRO A 65 31.48 32.51 -11.33
CA PRO A 65 32.10 31.61 -10.35
C PRO A 65 31.95 32.11 -8.90
N HIS A 66 31.90 33.42 -8.73
CA HIS A 66 31.88 34.11 -7.44
C HIS A 66 30.51 34.13 -6.74
N VAL A 67 29.46 33.51 -7.31
CA VAL A 67 28.15 33.40 -6.61
C VAL A 67 28.28 32.44 -5.44
N ASP A 68 28.11 32.95 -4.22
CA ASP A 68 28.15 32.22 -2.95
C ASP A 68 26.75 31.88 -2.40
N THR A 69 25.71 32.54 -2.90
CA THR A 69 24.32 32.36 -2.43
C THR A 69 23.36 32.28 -3.60
N VAL A 70 22.53 31.23 -3.62
CA VAL A 70 21.45 31.03 -4.60
C VAL A 70 20.10 31.02 -3.88
N LEU A 71 19.21 31.91 -4.29
CA LEU A 71 17.83 31.98 -3.78
C LEU A 71 16.88 31.36 -4.81
N MET A 72 16.15 30.31 -4.43
CA MET A 72 15.16 29.66 -5.28
C MET A 72 13.77 30.13 -4.87
N LEU A 73 13.24 31.15 -5.55
CA LEU A 73 11.99 31.84 -5.22
C LEU A 73 10.82 31.43 -6.12
N ARG A 74 10.95 30.32 -6.86
CA ARG A 74 9.92 29.84 -7.78
C ARG A 74 9.61 28.35 -7.59
N PRO A 75 8.35 27.95 -7.80
CA PRO A 75 8.02 26.56 -8.06
C PRO A 75 8.63 26.19 -9.41
N THR A 76 9.67 25.37 -9.40
CA THR A 76 10.31 24.84 -10.61
C THR A 76 9.72 23.47 -10.90
N GLU A 77 8.95 23.35 -11.97
CA GLU A 77 8.27 22.09 -12.34
C GLU A 77 9.16 21.12 -13.15
N SER A 78 10.38 21.55 -13.49
CA SER A 78 11.35 20.74 -14.21
C SER A 78 12.58 20.49 -13.34
N GLN A 79 12.83 19.22 -13.03
CA GLN A 79 14.04 18.78 -12.31
C GLN A 79 15.31 19.20 -13.04
N LEU A 80 15.33 19.12 -14.37
CA LEU A 80 16.46 19.54 -15.19
C LEU A 80 16.74 21.04 -15.02
N LEU A 81 15.69 21.86 -15.10
CA LEU A 81 15.81 23.31 -14.94
C LEU A 81 16.28 23.68 -13.52
N TRP A 82 15.74 23.03 -12.50
CA TRP A 82 16.16 23.24 -11.11
C TRP A 82 17.64 22.87 -10.92
N THR A 83 18.06 21.70 -11.42
CA THR A 83 19.46 21.24 -11.32
C THR A 83 20.42 22.18 -12.04
N GLN A 84 20.03 22.72 -13.20
CA GLN A 84 20.84 23.71 -13.93
C GLN A 84 20.99 25.00 -13.13
N GLN A 85 19.92 25.49 -12.51
CA GLN A 85 19.93 26.71 -11.69
C GLN A 85 20.76 26.52 -10.41
N PHE A 86 20.56 25.39 -9.73
CA PHE A 86 21.36 24.96 -8.57
C PHE A 86 22.85 24.90 -8.93
N GLY A 87 23.17 24.28 -10.08
CA GLY A 87 24.52 24.12 -10.58
C GLY A 87 25.25 25.43 -10.91
N ARG A 88 24.55 26.56 -11.08
CA ARG A 88 25.20 27.87 -11.27
C ARG A 88 25.99 28.29 -10.04
N GLY A 89 25.53 27.90 -8.86
CA GLY A 89 26.24 28.14 -7.61
C GLY A 89 27.36 27.14 -7.34
N LEU A 90 27.50 26.03 -8.07
CA LEU A 90 28.48 24.99 -7.71
C LEU A 90 29.90 25.23 -8.25
N ARG A 91 30.11 26.29 -9.04
CA ARG A 91 31.44 26.63 -9.54
C ARG A 91 32.37 27.08 -8.41
N LYS A 92 33.62 26.60 -8.45
CA LYS A 92 34.67 26.99 -7.51
C LYS A 92 35.25 28.35 -7.88
N ALA A 93 35.57 29.14 -6.88
CA ALA A 93 36.31 30.39 -6.99
C ALA A 93 37.25 30.52 -5.79
N ASP A 94 38.37 31.22 -5.95
CA ASP A 94 39.44 31.25 -4.94
C ASP A 94 38.96 31.82 -3.59
N ASP A 95 38.07 32.81 -3.62
CA ASP A 95 37.52 33.47 -2.43
C ASP A 95 36.22 32.83 -1.90
N LYS A 96 35.82 31.68 -2.44
CA LYS A 96 34.54 31.04 -2.13
C LYS A 96 34.74 29.76 -1.32
N ARG A 97 34.36 29.82 -0.04
CA ARG A 97 34.41 28.66 0.88
C ARG A 97 33.25 27.70 0.69
N ASP A 98 32.04 28.23 0.63
CA ASP A 98 30.80 27.47 0.62
C ASP A 98 29.77 28.10 -0.32
N LEU A 99 28.72 27.34 -0.61
CA LEU A 99 27.55 27.79 -1.35
C LEU A 99 26.34 27.64 -0.43
N ALA A 100 25.67 28.73 -0.11
CA ALA A 100 24.37 28.71 0.52
C ALA A 100 23.27 28.62 -0.55
N VAL A 101 22.42 27.59 -0.47
CA VAL A 101 21.21 27.49 -1.31
C VAL A 101 19.99 27.58 -0.42
N ILE A 102 19.17 28.60 -0.66
CA ILE A 102 17.93 28.84 0.09
C ILE A 102 16.75 28.59 -0.86
N ASP A 103 16.02 27.49 -0.64
CA ASP A 103 14.85 27.14 -1.43
C ASP A 103 13.56 27.36 -0.65
N TYR A 104 12.73 28.28 -1.16
CA TYR A 104 11.45 28.60 -0.53
C TYR A 104 10.40 27.61 -1.00
N ILE A 105 10.06 26.69 -0.10
CA ILE A 105 9.08 25.62 -0.34
C ILE A 105 7.67 26.15 -0.08
N GLY A 106 6.79 25.99 -1.07
CA GLY A 106 5.38 26.34 -0.97
C GLY A 106 4.46 25.13 -1.12
N ASN A 107 3.15 25.36 -1.04
CA ASN A 107 2.14 24.32 -1.21
C ASN A 107 1.90 23.97 -2.69
N HIS A 108 2.93 23.42 -3.35
CA HIS A 108 2.86 22.96 -4.73
C HIS A 108 3.57 21.62 -4.93
N ARG A 109 2.94 20.65 -5.59
CA ARG A 109 3.50 19.30 -5.73
C ARG A 109 4.86 19.24 -6.44
N SER A 110 5.20 20.25 -7.26
CA SER A 110 6.52 20.31 -7.90
C SER A 110 7.69 20.42 -6.92
N PHE A 111 7.46 20.81 -5.66
CA PHE A 111 8.51 20.83 -4.64
C PHE A 111 9.00 19.42 -4.27
N LEU A 112 8.18 18.37 -4.46
CA LEU A 112 8.60 16.98 -4.28
C LEU A 112 9.75 16.60 -5.23
N LEU A 113 9.73 17.14 -6.45
CA LEU A 113 10.77 16.89 -7.46
C LEU A 113 12.13 17.41 -7.00
N LYS A 114 12.16 18.51 -6.24
CA LYS A 114 13.41 19.12 -5.75
C LYS A 114 14.06 18.26 -4.67
N VAL A 115 13.24 17.75 -3.74
CA VAL A 115 13.70 16.81 -2.71
C VAL A 115 14.24 15.54 -3.38
N GLN A 116 13.50 14.99 -4.34
CA GLN A 116 13.94 13.81 -5.09
C GLN A 116 15.25 14.07 -5.85
N ALA A 117 15.39 15.23 -6.48
CA ALA A 117 16.59 15.59 -7.23
C ALA A 117 17.82 15.80 -6.35
N LEU A 118 17.66 16.44 -5.20
CA LEU A 118 18.76 16.74 -4.28
C LEU A 118 19.33 15.46 -3.65
N PHE A 119 18.47 14.49 -3.35
CA PHE A 119 18.82 13.24 -2.67
C PHE A 119 18.89 12.03 -3.61
N ASP A 120 18.80 12.24 -4.92
CA ASP A 120 18.80 11.19 -5.96
C ASP A 120 17.80 10.05 -5.66
N LEU A 121 16.59 10.43 -5.23
CA LEU A 121 15.56 9.46 -4.86
C LEU A 121 14.87 8.87 -6.09
N ALA A 122 14.52 7.58 -6.00
CA ALA A 122 13.65 6.95 -6.98
C ALA A 122 12.25 7.64 -7.00
N PRO A 123 11.57 7.67 -8.16
CA PRO A 123 10.23 8.24 -8.26
C PRO A 123 9.26 7.60 -7.26
N GLY A 124 8.42 8.43 -6.63
CA GLY A 124 7.35 8.00 -5.72
C GLY A 124 7.31 8.79 -4.42
N ASP A 125 6.10 9.00 -3.90
CA ASP A 125 5.85 9.78 -2.67
C ASP A 125 6.41 9.05 -1.42
N GLN A 126 6.58 7.71 -1.49
CA GLN A 126 7.11 6.88 -0.40
C GLN A 126 8.59 7.14 -0.10
N HIS A 127 9.46 7.22 -1.11
CA HIS A 127 10.89 7.50 -0.88
C HIS A 127 11.10 8.90 -0.27
N VAL A 128 10.23 9.86 -0.63
CA VAL A 128 10.24 11.19 -0.01
C VAL A 128 9.81 11.08 1.45
N ARG A 129 8.80 10.27 1.78
CA ARG A 129 8.36 10.04 3.17
C ARG A 129 9.48 9.48 4.04
N GLU A 130 10.14 8.41 3.58
CA GLU A 130 11.26 7.78 4.28
C GLU A 130 12.43 8.75 4.50
N LEU A 131 12.76 9.57 3.51
CA LEU A 131 13.78 10.61 3.66
C LEU A 131 13.40 11.62 4.74
N LEU A 132 12.15 12.10 4.77
CA LEU A 132 11.69 13.06 5.78
C LEU A 132 11.77 12.46 7.19
N GLU A 133 11.39 11.19 7.36
CA GLU A 133 11.52 10.48 8.63
C GLU A 133 12.99 10.36 9.07
N ARG A 134 13.89 10.04 8.14
CA ARG A 134 15.34 10.01 8.41
C ARG A 134 15.91 11.37 8.75
N LEU A 135 15.49 12.43 8.06
CA LEU A 135 15.89 13.81 8.37
C LEU A 135 15.45 14.21 9.78
N GLN A 136 14.22 13.87 10.17
CA GLN A 136 13.71 14.11 11.52
C GLN A 136 14.46 13.31 12.59
N ALA A 137 14.88 12.08 12.26
CA ALA A 137 15.69 11.25 13.14
C ALA A 137 17.18 11.66 13.18
N GLY A 138 17.62 12.60 12.34
CA GLY A 138 19.04 12.98 12.21
C GLY A 138 19.92 11.92 11.51
N ASN A 139 19.31 10.98 10.79
CA ASN A 139 19.96 9.80 10.19
C ASN A 139 20.08 9.91 8.66
N VAL A 140 20.64 11.02 8.19
CA VAL A 140 20.91 11.24 6.76
C VAL A 140 22.40 11.41 6.54
N ASP A 141 22.97 10.51 5.75
CA ASP A 141 24.37 10.57 5.35
C ASP A 141 24.49 11.49 4.13
N LEU A 142 25.35 12.50 4.22
CA LEU A 142 25.61 13.48 3.17
C LEU A 142 27.10 13.47 2.83
N PRO A 143 27.47 13.79 1.57
CA PRO A 143 28.87 13.94 1.20
C PRO A 143 29.62 14.91 2.14
N PRO A 144 30.92 14.69 2.42
CA PRO A 144 31.69 15.53 3.32
C PRO A 144 31.63 17.02 2.92
N GLY A 145 31.29 17.89 3.87
CA GLY A 145 31.17 19.33 3.66
C GLY A 145 29.81 19.79 3.12
N CYS A 146 28.82 18.90 3.00
CA CYS A 146 27.45 19.25 2.66
C CYS A 146 26.55 19.22 3.90
N GLU A 147 25.65 20.19 4.00
CA GLU A 147 24.59 20.25 5.01
C GLU A 147 23.27 20.56 4.31
N VAL A 148 22.19 19.88 4.72
CA VAL A 148 20.84 20.14 4.24
C VAL A 148 19.91 20.19 5.44
N THR A 149 19.26 21.33 5.62
CA THR A 149 18.39 21.60 6.77
C THR A 149 17.00 21.98 6.26
N TYR A 150 15.98 21.31 6.80
CA TYR A 150 14.57 21.63 6.56
C TYR A 150 13.96 22.16 7.85
N GLU A 151 13.28 23.31 7.76
CA GLU A 151 12.48 23.82 8.88
C GLU A 151 11.27 22.90 9.13
N LEU A 152 10.80 22.83 10.38
CA LEU A 152 9.68 21.95 10.76
C LEU A 152 8.42 22.22 9.93
N GLU A 153 8.06 23.50 9.75
CA GLU A 153 6.92 23.91 8.92
C GLU A 153 7.10 23.47 7.46
N THR A 154 8.32 23.48 6.94
CA THR A 154 8.62 22.97 5.59
C THR A 154 8.40 21.46 5.50
N ILE A 155 8.81 20.70 6.52
CA ILE A 155 8.56 19.24 6.57
C ILE A 155 7.06 18.97 6.56
N GLU A 156 6.28 19.70 7.34
CA GLU A 156 4.82 19.57 7.40
C GLU A 156 4.16 19.91 6.04
N ILE A 157 4.60 20.98 5.37
CA ILE A 157 4.14 21.33 4.03
C ILE A 157 4.42 20.19 3.05
N ILE A 158 5.66 19.68 3.01
CA ILE A 158 6.04 18.56 2.13
C ILE A 158 5.20 17.33 2.43
N GLN A 159 5.01 16.96 3.71
CA GLN A 159 4.16 15.83 4.12
C GLN A 159 2.71 16.00 3.65
N SER A 160 2.16 17.22 3.72
CA SER A 160 0.80 17.52 3.24
C SER A 160 0.64 17.39 1.71
N LEU A 161 1.74 17.55 0.96
CA LEU A 161 1.77 17.40 -0.49
C LEU A 161 1.84 15.92 -0.93
N LEU A 162 2.32 15.03 -0.06
CA LEU A 162 2.41 13.59 -0.34
C LEU A 162 1.02 12.97 -0.40
N SER A 163 0.84 12.07 -1.36
CA SER A 163 -0.35 11.24 -1.42
C SER A 163 -0.45 10.39 -0.15
N PRO A 164 -1.65 10.21 0.43
CA PRO A 164 -1.84 9.23 1.49
C PRO A 164 -1.47 7.85 0.94
N PRO A 165 -0.68 7.04 1.68
CA PRO A 165 -0.17 5.78 1.17
C PRO A 165 -1.32 4.86 0.77
N ARG A 166 -1.26 4.33 -0.46
CA ARG A 166 -2.34 3.49 -1.02
C ARG A 166 -1.89 2.04 -1.13
N GLY A 167 -2.70 1.14 -0.57
CA GLY A 167 -2.63 -0.30 -0.84
C GLY A 167 -1.22 -0.87 -0.74
N GLY A 168 -0.55 -1.04 -1.87
CA GLY A 168 0.80 -1.61 -1.96
C GLY A 168 1.88 -0.81 -1.22
N GLU A 169 1.78 0.52 -1.13
CA GLU A 169 2.76 1.33 -0.37
C GLU A 169 2.69 1.05 1.13
N VAL A 170 1.47 0.84 1.65
CA VAL A 170 1.24 0.47 3.06
C VAL A 170 1.84 -0.90 3.36
N VAL A 171 1.72 -1.85 2.42
CA VAL A 171 2.31 -3.18 2.53
C VAL A 171 3.84 -3.12 2.44
N ARG A 172 4.40 -2.27 1.56
CA ARG A 172 5.86 -2.05 1.47
C ARG A 172 6.43 -1.51 2.78
N SER A 173 5.83 -0.46 3.33
CA SER A 173 6.30 0.12 4.61
C SER A 173 6.22 -0.88 5.76
N TYR A 174 5.14 -1.68 5.84
CA TYR A 174 5.07 -2.80 6.78
C TYR A 174 6.19 -3.81 6.55
N TYR A 175 6.43 -4.18 5.29
CA TYR A 175 7.43 -5.18 4.92
C TYR A 175 8.84 -4.75 5.34
N GLU A 176 9.22 -3.50 5.05
CA GLU A 176 10.51 -2.93 5.43
C GLU A 176 10.66 -2.88 6.95
N THR A 177 9.62 -2.38 7.64
CA THR A 177 9.60 -2.33 9.12
C THR A 177 9.74 -3.73 9.74
N PHE A 178 9.00 -4.71 9.22
CA PHE A 178 9.08 -6.09 9.68
C PHE A 178 10.49 -6.65 9.48
N ARG A 179 11.08 -6.41 8.31
CA ARG A 179 12.43 -6.87 7.98
C ARG A 179 13.48 -6.27 8.89
N ASP A 180 13.40 -4.97 9.15
CA ASP A 180 14.35 -4.27 10.02
C ASP A 180 14.26 -4.75 11.47
N LEU A 181 13.05 -5.09 11.94
CA LEU A 181 12.82 -5.58 13.31
C LEU A 181 13.17 -7.06 13.50
N HIS A 182 12.97 -7.89 12.47
CA HIS A 182 13.09 -9.35 12.58
C HIS A 182 14.30 -9.94 11.86
N GLU A 183 15.10 -9.12 11.16
CA GLU A 183 16.23 -9.52 10.32
C GLU A 183 15.86 -10.57 9.25
N ARG A 184 14.57 -10.66 8.91
CA ARG A 184 14.01 -11.54 7.87
C ARG A 184 12.77 -10.92 7.26
N ARG A 185 12.45 -11.28 6.03
CA ARG A 185 11.18 -10.92 5.40
C ARG A 185 9.96 -11.58 6.08
N PRO A 186 8.78 -10.94 6.02
CA PRO A 186 7.52 -11.61 6.32
C PRO A 186 7.10 -12.54 5.19
N THR A 187 6.30 -13.55 5.53
CA THR A 187 5.51 -14.34 4.58
C THR A 187 4.20 -13.63 4.25
N ALA A 188 3.56 -13.99 3.12
CA ALA A 188 2.23 -13.48 2.78
C ALA A 188 1.18 -13.72 3.87
N SER A 189 1.25 -14.87 4.55
CA SER A 189 0.35 -15.21 5.66
C SER A 189 0.55 -14.31 6.89
N GLU A 190 1.81 -14.01 7.25
CA GLU A 190 2.14 -13.09 8.34
C GLU A 190 1.64 -11.66 8.04
N ALA A 191 1.90 -11.18 6.82
CA ALA A 191 1.39 -9.88 6.38
C ALA A 191 -0.14 -9.80 6.52
N LEU A 192 -0.84 -10.84 6.07
CA LEU A 192 -2.30 -10.93 6.19
C LEU A 192 -2.74 -10.92 7.66
N HIS A 193 -2.07 -11.68 8.52
CA HIS A 193 -2.38 -11.76 9.95
C HIS A 193 -2.23 -10.40 10.64
N ASP A 194 -1.20 -9.64 10.26
CA ASP A 194 -0.93 -8.30 10.79
C ASP A 194 -1.86 -7.22 10.21
N GLY A 195 -2.74 -7.61 9.28
CA GLY A 195 -3.78 -6.77 8.69
C GLY A 195 -3.39 -6.11 7.36
N TYR A 196 -2.27 -6.52 6.76
CA TYR A 196 -1.75 -6.03 5.49
C TYR A 196 -2.07 -7.03 4.39
N SER A 197 -2.93 -6.67 3.45
CA SER A 197 -3.30 -7.60 2.38
C SER A 197 -2.16 -7.75 1.36
N PRO A 198 -1.59 -8.96 1.15
CA PRO A 198 -0.59 -9.19 0.12
C PRO A 198 -1.10 -8.85 -1.29
N ARG A 199 -2.41 -8.90 -1.53
CA ARG A 199 -3.01 -8.50 -2.82
C ARG A 199 -2.83 -7.02 -3.16
N ALA A 200 -2.52 -6.18 -2.17
CA ALA A 200 -2.41 -4.74 -2.40
C ALA A 200 -1.17 -4.38 -3.24
N VAL A 201 -0.13 -5.21 -3.24
CA VAL A 201 1.07 -5.04 -4.08
C VAL A 201 0.90 -5.63 -5.48
N SER A 202 -0.03 -6.57 -5.70
CA SER A 202 -0.20 -7.26 -6.99
C SER A 202 -0.50 -6.30 -8.15
N LYS A 203 -1.15 -5.15 -7.92
CA LYS A 203 -1.42 -4.17 -8.99
C LYS A 203 -0.14 -3.49 -9.52
N GLY A 204 0.89 -3.34 -8.68
CA GLY A 204 2.16 -2.71 -9.05
C GLY A 204 3.22 -3.70 -9.52
N TYR A 205 3.30 -4.86 -8.84
CA TYR A 205 4.37 -5.85 -9.04
C TYR A 205 3.90 -7.11 -9.79
N GLY A 206 2.60 -7.26 -10.02
CA GLY A 206 1.97 -8.45 -10.61
C GLY A 206 1.54 -9.48 -9.56
N SER A 207 2.41 -9.81 -8.60
CA SER A 207 2.14 -10.81 -7.57
C SER A 207 2.87 -10.48 -6.26
N TRP A 208 2.49 -11.14 -5.17
CA TRP A 208 3.22 -11.02 -3.90
C TRP A 208 4.68 -11.47 -4.06
N LEU A 209 4.93 -12.60 -4.71
CA LEU A 209 6.30 -13.12 -4.87
C LEU A 209 7.19 -12.20 -5.72
N ARG A 210 6.64 -11.54 -6.76
CA ARG A 210 7.38 -10.53 -7.54
C ARG A 210 7.64 -9.26 -6.76
N PHE A 211 6.73 -8.87 -5.88
CA PHE A 211 7.01 -7.78 -4.94
C PHE A 211 8.19 -8.14 -4.05
N VAL A 212 8.20 -9.34 -3.46
CA VAL A 212 9.29 -9.75 -2.58
C VAL A 212 10.63 -9.92 -3.33
N GLU A 213 10.61 -10.46 -4.54
CA GLU A 213 11.79 -10.48 -5.42
C GLU A 213 12.34 -9.05 -5.64
N SER A 214 11.46 -8.08 -5.90
CA SER A 214 11.87 -6.68 -6.10
C SER A 214 12.46 -6.02 -4.85
N MET A 215 12.17 -6.57 -3.66
CA MET A 215 12.77 -6.13 -2.38
C MET A 215 14.17 -6.74 -2.15
N GLY A 216 14.59 -7.68 -3.00
CA GLY A 216 15.89 -8.37 -2.92
C GLY A 216 15.89 -9.63 -2.04
N ASP A 217 14.75 -9.99 -1.46
CA ASP A 217 14.63 -11.05 -0.44
C ASP A 217 14.28 -12.43 -1.02
N LEU A 218 14.40 -12.59 -2.35
CA LEU A 218 14.32 -13.87 -3.06
C LEU A 218 15.41 -13.94 -4.17
N PRO A 219 16.70 -14.03 -3.81
CA PRO A 219 17.77 -14.08 -4.81
C PRO A 219 17.66 -15.35 -5.68
N GLY A 220 17.83 -15.20 -7.00
CA GLY A 220 17.85 -16.32 -7.93
C GLY A 220 16.50 -16.93 -8.30
N VAL A 221 15.37 -16.41 -7.79
CA VAL A 221 14.04 -16.95 -8.11
C VAL A 221 13.44 -16.43 -9.41
N ALA A 222 14.05 -15.41 -10.03
CA ALA A 222 13.54 -14.80 -11.28
C ALA A 222 13.15 -15.84 -12.36
N PRO A 223 13.97 -16.88 -12.63
CA PRO A 223 13.59 -17.93 -13.58
C PRO A 223 12.38 -18.76 -13.14
N LEU A 224 12.09 -18.88 -11.85
CA LEU A 224 10.91 -19.59 -11.33
C LEU A 224 9.64 -18.73 -11.40
N LEU A 225 9.77 -17.40 -11.43
CA LEU A 225 8.66 -16.46 -11.55
C LEU A 225 8.33 -16.07 -13.01
N ASP A 226 9.11 -16.57 -13.97
CA ASP A 226 8.85 -16.39 -15.40
C ASP A 226 7.60 -17.18 -15.83
N THR A 227 6.54 -16.46 -16.21
CA THR A 227 5.26 -17.03 -16.62
C THR A 227 5.32 -17.71 -18.00
N SER A 228 6.41 -17.55 -18.76
CA SER A 228 6.68 -18.36 -19.95
C SER A 228 6.98 -19.83 -19.59
N ARG A 229 7.50 -20.08 -18.39
CA ARG A 229 7.75 -21.42 -17.85
C ARG A 229 6.50 -21.96 -17.13
N ALA A 230 6.38 -23.29 -17.10
CA ALA A 230 5.31 -23.98 -16.38
C ALA A 230 5.30 -23.62 -14.88
N ALA A 231 6.48 -23.52 -14.27
CA ALA A 231 6.66 -23.17 -12.86
C ALA A 231 6.07 -21.78 -12.53
N GLY A 232 6.46 -20.74 -13.27
CA GLY A 232 5.97 -19.38 -13.01
C GLY A 232 4.48 -19.21 -13.31
N SER A 233 4.00 -19.83 -14.39
CA SER A 233 2.56 -19.86 -14.67
C SER A 233 1.78 -20.58 -13.56
N PHE A 234 2.31 -21.67 -12.99
CA PHE A 234 1.69 -22.36 -11.87
C PHE A 234 1.59 -21.47 -10.62
N LEU A 235 2.67 -20.77 -10.24
CA LEU A 235 2.68 -19.87 -9.09
C LEU A 235 1.67 -18.71 -9.24
N GLU A 236 1.62 -18.09 -10.42
CA GLU A 236 0.64 -17.03 -10.71
C GLU A 236 -0.80 -17.52 -10.59
N GLN A 237 -1.09 -18.70 -11.17
CA GLN A 237 -2.41 -19.30 -11.09
C GLN A 237 -2.75 -19.71 -9.65
N LEU A 238 -1.79 -20.22 -8.87
CA LEU A 238 -1.98 -20.59 -7.48
C LEU A 238 -2.40 -19.39 -6.63
N GLU A 239 -1.73 -18.24 -6.79
CA GLU A 239 -2.06 -16.99 -6.08
C GLU A 239 -3.47 -16.48 -6.45
N ALA A 240 -3.86 -16.63 -7.73
CA ALA A 240 -5.13 -16.14 -8.25
C ALA A 240 -6.33 -17.11 -8.10
N THR A 241 -6.08 -18.41 -7.88
CA THR A 241 -7.08 -19.48 -7.94
C THR A 241 -8.33 -19.16 -7.09
N PRO A 242 -9.55 -19.13 -7.64
CA PRO A 242 -10.77 -18.96 -6.85
C PRO A 242 -10.91 -20.05 -5.79
N MET A 243 -11.18 -19.65 -4.54
CA MET A 243 -11.31 -20.55 -3.38
C MET A 243 -12.75 -20.52 -2.89
N THR A 244 -13.61 -21.44 -3.33
CA THR A 244 -14.94 -21.68 -2.76
C THR A 244 -14.89 -22.65 -1.58
N ARG A 245 -13.97 -23.61 -1.66
CA ARG A 245 -13.61 -24.59 -0.62
C ARG A 245 -12.09 -24.67 -0.51
N SER A 246 -11.61 -25.16 0.64
CA SER A 246 -10.17 -25.27 0.97
C SER A 246 -9.42 -26.42 0.27
N TYR A 247 -10.12 -27.33 -0.40
CA TYR A 247 -9.58 -28.64 -0.78
C TYR A 247 -8.28 -28.60 -1.57
N LYS A 248 -8.18 -27.69 -2.56
CA LYS A 248 -7.00 -27.59 -3.43
C LYS A 248 -5.74 -27.29 -2.65
N MET A 249 -5.82 -26.38 -1.66
CA MET A 249 -4.68 -26.02 -0.82
C MET A 249 -4.34 -27.16 0.13
N LEU A 250 -5.34 -27.86 0.67
CA LEU A 250 -5.09 -29.02 1.54
C LEU A 250 -4.33 -30.14 0.83
N VAL A 251 -4.65 -30.42 -0.43
CA VAL A 251 -3.91 -31.42 -1.23
C VAL A 251 -2.46 -30.99 -1.45
N LEU A 252 -2.21 -29.74 -1.83
CA LEU A 252 -0.84 -29.24 -2.01
C LEU A 252 -0.04 -29.24 -0.72
N LEU A 253 -0.61 -28.72 0.37
CA LEU A 253 0.01 -28.69 1.69
C LEU A 253 0.28 -30.09 2.22
N ALA A 254 -0.60 -31.07 1.95
CA ALA A 254 -0.37 -32.46 2.31
C ALA A 254 0.83 -33.05 1.57
N MET A 255 0.97 -32.80 0.27
CA MET A 255 2.15 -33.24 -0.50
C MET A 255 3.44 -32.57 -0.02
N LEU A 256 3.38 -31.28 0.34
CA LEU A 256 4.50 -30.52 0.86
C LEU A 256 4.93 -30.94 2.28
N GLU A 257 3.98 -31.21 3.18
CA GLU A 257 4.27 -31.71 4.54
C GLU A 257 4.87 -33.12 4.51
N MET A 258 4.52 -33.90 3.49
CA MET A 258 5.08 -35.24 3.25
C MET A 258 6.39 -35.21 2.45
N GLU A 259 6.89 -34.03 2.06
CA GLU A 259 8.09 -33.87 1.22
C GLU A 259 8.02 -34.65 -0.10
N ARG A 260 6.81 -34.73 -0.68
CA ARG A 260 6.54 -35.45 -1.95
C ARG A 260 6.29 -34.53 -3.14
N PHE A 261 6.10 -33.23 -2.92
CA PHE A 261 6.00 -32.23 -3.99
C PHE A 261 7.41 -31.81 -4.45
N PRO A 262 7.67 -31.56 -5.75
CA PRO A 262 6.80 -31.60 -6.93
C PRO A 262 6.58 -33.00 -7.54
N GLY A 263 7.07 -34.05 -6.89
CA GLY A 263 6.87 -35.44 -7.31
C GLY A 263 5.42 -35.92 -7.10
N GLY A 264 5.27 -37.15 -6.61
CA GLY A 264 3.97 -37.76 -6.41
C GLY A 264 3.91 -38.73 -5.25
N MET A 265 2.68 -39.06 -4.85
CA MET A 265 2.42 -39.96 -3.74
C MET A 265 1.14 -40.79 -3.95
N PRO A 266 1.02 -41.96 -3.30
CA PRO A 266 -0.21 -42.75 -3.34
C PRO A 266 -1.40 -41.94 -2.80
N VAL A 267 -2.55 -42.04 -3.47
CA VAL A 267 -3.77 -41.30 -3.08
C VAL A 267 -4.23 -41.66 -1.66
N ASP A 268 -3.97 -42.90 -1.21
CA ASP A 268 -4.29 -43.33 0.16
C ASP A 268 -3.45 -42.60 1.22
N GLU A 269 -2.17 -42.37 0.96
CA GLU A 269 -1.30 -41.59 1.85
C GLU A 269 -1.68 -40.12 1.84
N LEU A 270 -1.99 -39.58 0.66
CA LEU A 270 -2.47 -38.21 0.49
C LEU A 270 -3.75 -37.98 1.28
N THR A 271 -4.69 -38.94 1.21
CA THR A 271 -5.98 -38.88 1.93
C THR A 271 -5.78 -38.78 3.44
N ARG A 272 -4.87 -39.58 4.01
CA ARG A 272 -4.53 -39.51 5.45
C ARG A 272 -3.88 -38.17 5.83
N ALA A 273 -2.99 -37.66 4.98
CA ALA A 273 -2.34 -36.37 5.22
C ALA A 273 -3.35 -35.20 5.18
N VAL A 274 -4.25 -35.20 4.19
CA VAL A 274 -5.34 -34.20 4.09
C VAL A 274 -6.27 -34.27 5.31
N GLU A 275 -6.64 -35.46 5.79
CA GLU A 275 -7.44 -35.59 7.00
C GLU A 275 -6.75 -34.93 8.21
N ARG A 276 -5.47 -35.23 8.43
CA ARG A 276 -4.69 -34.65 9.54
C ARG A 276 -4.64 -33.13 9.46
N LEU A 277 -4.44 -32.56 8.27
CA LEU A 277 -4.42 -31.12 8.06
C LEU A 277 -5.79 -30.49 8.32
N ALA A 278 -6.85 -31.07 7.76
CA ALA A 278 -8.21 -30.53 7.90
C ALA A 278 -8.68 -30.52 9.36
N ARG A 279 -8.36 -31.56 10.14
CA ARG A 279 -8.74 -31.63 11.56
C ARG A 279 -8.10 -30.54 12.45
N ARG A 280 -7.14 -29.77 11.94
CA ARG A 280 -6.55 -28.62 12.67
C ARG A 280 -7.47 -27.41 12.75
N SER A 281 -8.55 -27.35 11.96
CA SER A 281 -9.48 -26.22 11.95
C SER A 281 -10.93 -26.67 11.73
N PRO A 282 -11.89 -26.21 12.56
CA PRO A 282 -13.31 -26.51 12.37
C PRO A 282 -13.85 -26.09 10.99
N VAL A 283 -13.33 -25.00 10.43
CA VAL A 283 -13.74 -24.52 9.09
C VAL A 283 -13.39 -25.54 8.01
N LEU A 284 -12.19 -26.15 8.11
CA LEU A 284 -11.71 -27.14 7.14
C LEU A 284 -12.42 -28.48 7.29
N VAL A 285 -12.75 -28.87 8.51
CA VAL A 285 -13.61 -30.04 8.79
C VAL A 285 -15.00 -29.82 8.17
N SER A 286 -15.59 -28.65 8.38
CA SER A 286 -16.90 -28.28 7.80
C SER A 286 -16.89 -28.31 6.27
N ASP A 287 -15.79 -27.86 5.66
CA ASP A 287 -15.59 -27.94 4.22
C ASP A 287 -15.68 -29.36 3.69
N LEU A 288 -14.95 -30.31 4.28
CA LEU A 288 -14.98 -31.72 3.87
C LEU A 288 -16.30 -32.41 4.25
N GLY A 289 -17.02 -31.87 5.23
CA GLY A 289 -18.30 -32.38 5.68
C GLY A 289 -18.22 -33.82 6.16
N PRO A 290 -19.30 -34.63 5.99
CA PRO A 290 -19.35 -36.00 6.50
C PRO A 290 -18.29 -36.95 5.92
N SER A 291 -17.67 -36.58 4.79
CA SER A 291 -16.68 -37.44 4.14
C SER A 291 -15.42 -37.64 4.97
N ILE A 292 -15.08 -36.68 5.85
CA ILE A 292 -13.88 -36.75 6.70
C ILE A 292 -13.96 -37.87 7.75
N GLU A 293 -15.15 -38.39 8.06
CA GLU A 293 -15.34 -39.42 9.07
C GLU A 293 -14.97 -40.84 8.59
N SER A 294 -14.66 -41.02 7.30
CA SER A 294 -14.23 -42.31 6.75
C SER A 294 -13.16 -42.13 5.70
N GLN A 295 -12.05 -42.86 5.84
CA GLN A 295 -10.95 -42.86 4.88
C GLN A 295 -11.41 -43.21 3.46
N THR A 296 -12.32 -44.17 3.30
CA THR A 296 -12.88 -44.53 1.99
C THR A 296 -13.75 -43.42 1.40
N ALA A 297 -14.57 -42.77 2.23
CA ALA A 297 -15.43 -41.67 1.78
C ALA A 297 -14.61 -40.43 1.42
N LEU A 298 -13.61 -40.07 2.24
CA LEU A 298 -12.71 -38.96 1.99
C LEU A 298 -11.88 -39.19 0.73
N ARG A 299 -11.34 -40.40 0.52
CA ARG A 299 -10.62 -40.76 -0.70
C ARG A 299 -11.47 -40.50 -1.94
N LYS A 300 -12.71 -41.03 -1.95
CA LYS A 300 -13.66 -40.82 -3.05
C LYS A 300 -14.00 -39.34 -3.25
N HIS A 301 -14.12 -38.58 -2.16
CA HIS A 301 -14.33 -37.13 -2.23
C HIS A 301 -13.15 -36.46 -2.94
N LEU A 302 -11.92 -36.69 -2.47
CA LEU A 302 -10.70 -36.07 -3.01
C LEU A 302 -10.46 -36.44 -4.47
N GLU A 303 -10.67 -37.71 -4.85
CA GLU A 303 -10.60 -38.17 -6.24
C GLU A 303 -11.59 -37.43 -7.14
N GLY A 304 -12.85 -37.28 -6.69
CA GLY A 304 -13.86 -36.51 -7.42
C GLY A 304 -13.55 -35.00 -7.46
N ASN A 305 -13.03 -34.44 -6.38
CA ASN A 305 -12.56 -33.06 -6.27
C ASN A 305 -11.74 -32.90 -4.96
N PRO A 306 -10.47 -32.43 -4.99
CA PRO A 306 -9.89 -31.60 -6.02
C PRO A 306 -8.92 -32.32 -6.97
N ILE A 307 -8.66 -33.63 -6.82
CA ILE A 307 -7.70 -34.35 -7.68
C ILE A 307 -8.12 -34.26 -9.15
N ALA A 308 -9.38 -34.60 -9.48
CA ALA A 308 -9.90 -34.45 -10.84
C ALA A 308 -9.80 -33.00 -11.35
N ALA A 309 -10.06 -32.00 -10.49
CA ALA A 309 -9.96 -30.60 -10.87
C ALA A 309 -8.51 -30.19 -11.22
N TRP A 310 -7.52 -30.65 -10.46
CA TRP A 310 -6.10 -30.42 -10.75
C TRP A 310 -5.64 -31.11 -12.03
N THR A 311 -6.09 -32.35 -12.28
CA THR A 311 -5.72 -33.11 -13.49
C THR A 311 -6.40 -32.59 -14.75
N GLU A 312 -7.59 -32.00 -14.64
CA GLU A 312 -8.34 -31.39 -15.75
C GLU A 312 -7.98 -29.92 -16.01
N GLY A 313 -7.04 -29.34 -15.25
CA GLY A 313 -6.64 -27.93 -15.39
C GLY A 313 -7.67 -26.92 -14.89
N LYS A 314 -8.65 -27.34 -14.09
CA LYS A 314 -9.68 -26.46 -13.53
C LYS A 314 -9.08 -25.60 -12.42
N GLY A 315 -9.07 -24.29 -12.63
CA GLY A 315 -8.51 -23.30 -11.70
C GLY A 315 -7.00 -23.13 -11.82
N THR A 316 -6.39 -23.61 -12.91
CA THR A 316 -4.97 -23.41 -13.25
C THR A 316 -4.79 -22.82 -14.64
N GLY A 317 -5.73 -21.95 -15.06
CA GLY A 317 -5.73 -21.37 -16.39
C GLY A 317 -5.96 -22.39 -17.53
N GLY A 318 -6.51 -23.57 -17.25
CA GLY A 318 -6.78 -24.61 -18.25
C GLY A 318 -5.61 -25.53 -18.55
N ARG A 319 -4.45 -25.32 -17.92
CA ARG A 319 -3.28 -26.21 -18.02
C ARG A 319 -3.30 -27.25 -16.91
N SER A 320 -3.13 -28.52 -17.29
CA SER A 320 -2.98 -29.62 -16.34
C SER A 320 -1.54 -29.68 -15.83
N TYR A 321 -1.36 -29.45 -14.53
CA TYR A 321 -0.07 -29.53 -13.85
C TYR A 321 0.12 -30.83 -13.06
N PHE A 322 -0.89 -31.70 -13.05
CA PHE A 322 -0.89 -32.94 -12.27
C PHE A 322 -1.47 -34.09 -13.08
N ALA A 323 -1.08 -35.31 -12.72
CA ALA A 323 -1.69 -36.55 -13.20
C ALA A 323 -2.23 -37.36 -12.01
N ASN A 324 -3.19 -38.22 -12.30
CA ASN A 324 -3.64 -39.26 -11.39
C ASN A 324 -3.72 -40.57 -12.15
N GLU A 325 -2.71 -41.41 -12.02
CA GLU A 325 -2.54 -42.66 -12.75
C GLU A 325 -2.27 -43.79 -11.75
N ASP A 326 -2.94 -44.94 -11.90
CA ASP A 326 -2.78 -46.11 -11.03
C ASP A 326 -2.90 -45.84 -9.52
N GLY A 327 -3.76 -44.91 -9.12
CA GLY A 327 -3.97 -44.54 -7.72
C GLY A 327 -2.83 -43.71 -7.11
N ARG A 328 -2.01 -43.08 -7.95
CA ARG A 328 -0.91 -42.19 -7.58
C ARG A 328 -1.16 -40.80 -8.15
N PHE A 329 -1.12 -39.79 -7.28
CA PHE A 329 -1.26 -38.39 -7.65
C PHE A 329 0.12 -37.73 -7.74
N GLU A 330 0.45 -37.13 -8.87
CA GLU A 330 1.79 -36.63 -9.18
C GLU A 330 1.76 -35.30 -9.92
N SER A 331 2.75 -34.43 -9.68
CA SER A 331 2.90 -33.22 -10.48
C SER A 331 3.69 -33.50 -11.77
N ARG A 332 3.36 -32.73 -12.81
CA ARG A 332 4.01 -32.72 -14.13
C ARG A 332 4.92 -31.50 -14.30
N LEU A 333 5.28 -30.84 -13.20
CA LEU A 333 6.17 -29.69 -13.23
C LEU A 333 7.61 -30.17 -13.47
N ASP A 334 8.19 -29.69 -14.55
CA ASP A 334 9.58 -29.95 -14.91
C ASP A 334 10.48 -28.89 -14.25
N LEU A 335 11.19 -29.31 -13.21
CA LEU A 335 12.04 -28.49 -12.36
C LEU A 335 13.43 -29.12 -12.26
N ARG A 336 14.46 -28.27 -12.26
CA ARG A 336 15.83 -28.73 -12.02
C ARG A 336 16.00 -29.14 -10.55
N GLU A 337 16.91 -30.05 -10.25
CA GLU A 337 17.13 -30.54 -8.88
C GLU A 337 17.47 -29.40 -7.90
N ASP A 338 18.22 -28.39 -8.36
CA ASP A 338 18.56 -27.18 -7.60
C ASP A 338 17.40 -26.18 -7.44
N GLU A 339 16.29 -26.38 -8.17
CA GLU A 339 15.09 -25.54 -8.09
C GLU A 339 14.00 -26.11 -7.17
N VAL A 340 14.05 -27.42 -6.87
CA VAL A 340 12.96 -28.16 -6.20
C VAL A 340 12.63 -27.60 -4.82
N GLU A 341 13.65 -27.38 -3.99
CA GLU A 341 13.48 -26.89 -2.61
C GLU A 341 12.86 -25.48 -2.61
N THR A 342 13.53 -24.53 -3.26
CA THR A 342 13.07 -23.15 -3.41
C THR A 342 11.66 -23.07 -3.98
N PHE A 343 11.36 -23.81 -5.04
CA PHE A 343 10.03 -23.80 -5.64
C PHE A 343 8.97 -24.37 -4.68
N SER A 344 9.29 -25.42 -3.93
CA SER A 344 8.39 -26.00 -2.93
C SER A 344 8.10 -25.02 -1.79
N GLU A 345 9.08 -24.23 -1.37
CA GLU A 345 8.89 -23.16 -0.38
C GLU A 345 7.96 -22.05 -0.90
N LEU A 346 8.15 -21.60 -2.14
CA LEU A 346 7.27 -20.60 -2.76
C LEU A 346 5.82 -21.11 -2.88
N VAL A 347 5.63 -22.38 -3.26
CA VAL A 347 4.30 -23.01 -3.32
C VAL A 347 3.70 -23.13 -1.93
N ARG A 348 4.49 -23.50 -0.92
CA ARG A 348 4.03 -23.58 0.48
C ARG A 348 3.56 -22.22 0.97
N GLU A 349 4.36 -21.17 0.79
CA GLU A 349 4.00 -19.82 1.20
C GLU A 349 2.68 -19.36 0.58
N LEU A 350 2.53 -19.55 -0.74
CA LEU A 350 1.29 -19.20 -1.42
C LEU A 350 0.12 -20.05 -0.90
N ALA A 351 0.27 -21.37 -0.77
CA ALA A 351 -0.79 -22.25 -0.31
C ALA A 351 -1.26 -21.90 1.13
N ASP A 352 -0.32 -21.61 2.03
CA ASP A 352 -0.61 -21.14 3.39
C ASP A 352 -1.34 -19.80 3.36
N PHE A 353 -0.89 -18.85 2.53
CA PHE A 353 -1.55 -17.54 2.39
C PHE A 353 -2.98 -17.69 1.85
N ARG A 354 -3.17 -18.50 0.81
CA ARG A 354 -4.49 -18.78 0.23
C ARG A 354 -5.43 -19.42 1.24
N LEU A 355 -4.92 -20.33 2.06
CA LEU A 355 -5.69 -20.99 3.11
C LEU A 355 -6.04 -20.03 4.25
N ALA A 356 -5.09 -19.20 4.69
CA ALA A 356 -5.32 -18.16 5.69
C ALA A 356 -6.34 -17.12 5.21
N GLU A 357 -6.23 -16.65 3.97
CA GLU A 357 -7.19 -15.75 3.32
C GLU A 357 -8.58 -16.38 3.24
N TYR A 358 -8.68 -17.69 3.04
CA TYR A 358 -9.94 -18.41 3.01
C TYR A 358 -10.57 -18.53 4.40
N ILE A 359 -9.82 -18.97 5.40
CA ILE A 359 -10.29 -19.15 6.78
C ILE A 359 -10.71 -17.82 7.41
N ALA A 360 -10.00 -16.73 7.08
CA ALA A 360 -10.32 -15.39 7.57
C ALA A 360 -11.62 -14.81 6.96
N ARG A 361 -12.28 -15.50 6.03
CA ARG A 361 -13.55 -15.04 5.48
C ARG A 361 -14.66 -15.17 6.54
N PRO A 362 -15.56 -14.18 6.63
CA PRO A 362 -16.75 -14.31 7.45
C PRO A 362 -17.50 -15.58 7.06
N THR A 363 -17.63 -16.52 7.99
CA THR A 363 -18.39 -17.75 7.80
C THR A 363 -19.85 -17.45 8.08
N VAL A 364 -20.74 -17.68 7.10
CA VAL A 364 -22.18 -17.64 7.36
C VAL A 364 -22.53 -18.91 8.14
N SER A 365 -22.72 -18.78 9.45
CA SER A 365 -23.24 -19.86 10.30
C SER A 365 -24.73 -20.05 10.06
N SER A 366 -25.21 -21.29 10.14
CA SER A 366 -26.59 -21.72 9.90
C SER A 366 -27.63 -21.30 10.97
N GLU A 367 -27.33 -20.30 11.80
CA GLU A 367 -28.26 -19.71 12.77
C GLU A 367 -28.27 -18.19 12.62
N GLY A 368 -29.11 -17.69 11.71
CA GLY A 368 -29.27 -16.26 11.46
C GLY A 368 -28.19 -15.66 10.55
N VAL A 369 -28.60 -14.70 9.71
CA VAL A 369 -27.65 -13.94 8.88
C VAL A 369 -26.94 -12.95 9.80
N SER A 370 -25.63 -13.07 9.93
CA SER A 370 -24.80 -12.08 10.60
C SER A 370 -23.63 -11.66 9.72
N PHE A 371 -23.35 -10.36 9.69
CA PHE A 371 -22.21 -9.82 8.99
C PHE A 371 -21.64 -8.58 9.68
N GLN A 372 -20.31 -8.50 9.67
CA GLN A 372 -19.59 -7.36 10.22
C GLN A 372 -19.30 -6.32 9.16
N CYS A 373 -19.49 -5.06 9.55
CA CYS A 373 -19.28 -3.90 8.73
C CYS A 373 -18.21 -3.00 9.34
N ARG A 374 -17.41 -2.36 8.49
CA ARG A 374 -16.44 -1.37 8.94
C ARG A 374 -17.11 -0.03 9.13
N VAL A 375 -16.84 0.65 10.25
CA VAL A 375 -17.22 2.05 10.41
C VAL A 375 -16.24 2.92 9.63
N SER A 376 -16.76 3.87 8.85
CA SER A 376 -15.96 4.73 7.96
C SER A 376 -16.51 6.15 8.01
N HIS A 377 -15.78 7.12 7.47
CA HIS A 377 -16.25 8.48 7.30
C HIS A 377 -16.72 8.76 5.86
N SER A 378 -17.75 9.59 5.72
CA SER A 378 -18.14 10.23 4.46
C SER A 378 -18.77 11.59 4.76
N SER A 379 -18.31 12.63 4.06
CA SER A 379 -18.86 14.00 4.16
C SER A 379 -18.98 14.52 5.61
N GLY A 380 -17.97 14.25 6.45
CA GLY A 380 -17.91 14.72 7.84
C GLY A 380 -18.70 13.88 8.86
N ASN A 381 -19.38 12.81 8.43
CA ASN A 381 -20.16 11.95 9.32
C ASN A 381 -19.73 10.48 9.21
N PRO A 382 -19.85 9.71 10.31
CA PRO A 382 -19.63 8.27 10.28
C PRO A 382 -20.76 7.55 9.57
N ILE A 383 -20.36 6.56 8.79
CA ILE A 383 -21.19 5.68 8.00
C ILE A 383 -20.74 4.23 8.22
N ILE A 384 -21.62 3.29 7.92
CA ILE A 384 -21.30 1.87 8.01
C ILE A 384 -21.04 1.36 6.59
N ARG A 385 -19.84 0.84 6.30
CA ARG A 385 -19.50 0.25 5.00
C ARG A 385 -19.96 -1.20 4.98
N LEU A 386 -20.86 -1.51 4.04
CA LEU A 386 -21.35 -2.86 3.85
C LEU A 386 -20.26 -3.73 3.20
N PRO A 387 -20.19 -5.02 3.55
CA PRO A 387 -19.36 -5.96 2.83
C PRO A 387 -19.87 -6.17 1.40
N ASP A 388 -19.03 -6.75 0.56
CA ASP A 388 -19.38 -7.07 -0.82
C ASP A 388 -20.57 -8.04 -0.85
N ARG A 389 -21.69 -7.59 -1.43
CA ARG A 389 -22.94 -8.36 -1.57
C ARG A 389 -22.76 -9.64 -2.37
N ALA A 390 -21.74 -9.72 -3.22
CA ALA A 390 -21.39 -10.96 -3.93
C ALA A 390 -20.68 -11.99 -3.03
N ARG A 391 -20.20 -11.57 -1.85
CA ARG A 391 -19.44 -12.40 -0.90
C ARG A 391 -20.20 -12.72 0.38
N VAL A 392 -21.23 -11.94 0.71
CA VAL A 392 -22.05 -12.09 1.92
C VAL A 392 -23.51 -12.09 1.49
N GLU A 393 -24.16 -13.25 1.58
CA GLU A 393 -25.59 -13.40 1.31
C GLU A 393 -26.44 -12.84 2.46
N GLY A 394 -27.65 -12.36 2.14
CA GLY A 394 -28.61 -11.88 3.14
C GLY A 394 -28.44 -10.43 3.61
N ILE A 395 -27.57 -9.63 2.97
CA ILE A 395 -27.54 -8.17 3.21
C ILE A 395 -28.83 -7.54 2.67
N PRO A 396 -29.62 -6.84 3.49
CA PRO A 396 -30.86 -6.22 3.03
C PRO A 396 -30.64 -5.09 2.02
N GLU A 397 -31.72 -4.66 1.35
CA GLU A 397 -31.74 -3.49 0.48
C GLU A 397 -32.86 -2.54 0.88
N GLY A 398 -32.59 -1.24 0.82
CA GLY A 398 -33.56 -0.21 1.19
C GLY A 398 -33.72 -0.03 2.69
N TRP A 399 -34.87 0.50 3.11
CA TRP A 399 -35.16 0.79 4.52
C TRP A 399 -35.58 -0.47 5.26
N VAL A 400 -34.86 -0.76 6.35
CA VAL A 400 -35.09 -1.95 7.17
C VAL A 400 -35.15 -1.55 8.64
N PRO A 401 -36.14 -2.04 9.40
CA PRO A 401 -36.17 -1.89 10.85
C PRO A 401 -34.99 -2.62 11.49
N VAL A 402 -34.24 -1.94 12.33
CA VAL A 402 -33.05 -2.43 13.02
C VAL A 402 -33.12 -1.99 14.48
N ASP A 403 -33.05 -2.94 15.39
CA ASP A 403 -32.88 -2.66 16.82
C ASP A 403 -31.43 -2.28 17.12
N SER A 404 -31.23 -1.18 17.84
CA SER A 404 -29.92 -0.70 18.26
C SER A 404 -30.03 -0.23 19.71
N ASP A 405 -29.34 -0.90 20.64
CA ASP A 405 -29.38 -0.62 22.08
C ASP A 405 -30.80 -0.52 22.69
N GLY A 406 -31.75 -1.32 22.18
CA GLY A 406 -33.14 -1.33 22.66
C GLY A 406 -34.02 -0.22 22.08
N GLU A 407 -33.52 0.55 21.10
CA GLU A 407 -34.30 1.47 20.29
C GLU A 407 -34.50 0.90 18.87
N THR A 408 -35.75 0.87 18.40
CA THR A 408 -36.07 0.47 17.02
C THR A 408 -35.87 1.64 16.06
N LEU A 409 -34.89 1.50 15.16
CA LEU A 409 -34.54 2.50 14.14
C LEU A 409 -34.80 1.94 12.73
N GLU A 410 -34.91 2.81 11.73
CA GLU A 410 -34.93 2.41 10.31
C GLU A 410 -33.56 2.71 9.68
N ALA A 411 -32.86 1.67 9.20
CA ALA A 411 -31.58 1.80 8.51
C ALA A 411 -31.76 1.69 7.00
N ASN A 412 -31.15 2.60 6.24
CA ASN A 412 -31.19 2.56 4.78
C ASN A 412 -29.95 1.85 4.20
N PHE A 413 -30.15 0.61 3.76
CA PHE A 413 -29.13 -0.21 3.09
C PHE A 413 -29.02 0.16 1.62
N VAL A 414 -28.02 1.00 1.30
CA VAL A 414 -27.67 1.33 -0.09
C VAL A 414 -26.60 0.38 -0.63
N LYS A 415 -26.16 0.57 -1.89
CA LYS A 415 -25.30 -0.38 -2.62
C LYS A 415 -24.05 -0.82 -1.85
N ILE A 416 -23.38 0.11 -1.15
CA ILE A 416 -22.07 -0.13 -0.51
C ILE A 416 -22.00 0.31 0.95
N ALA A 417 -23.10 0.81 1.53
CA ALA A 417 -23.09 1.41 2.85
C ALA A 417 -24.49 1.50 3.47
N VAL A 418 -24.52 1.76 4.78
CA VAL A 418 -25.64 2.41 5.48
C VAL A 418 -25.15 3.80 5.87
N ASN A 419 -25.76 4.83 5.26
CA ASN A 419 -25.38 6.22 5.47
C ASN A 419 -26.39 6.98 6.34
N VAL A 420 -27.61 6.44 6.47
CA VAL A 420 -28.71 7.07 7.18
C VAL A 420 -29.42 6.03 8.02
N MET A 421 -29.61 6.36 9.29
CA MET A 421 -30.57 5.70 10.18
C MET A 421 -31.52 6.78 10.73
N ARG A 422 -32.80 6.46 10.92
CA ARG A 422 -33.78 7.41 11.44
C ARG A 422 -34.72 6.74 12.43
N ARG A 423 -35.29 7.53 13.34
CA ARG A 423 -36.42 7.08 14.16
C ARG A 423 -37.68 6.96 13.29
N PRO A 424 -38.56 5.97 13.51
CA PRO A 424 -39.80 5.85 12.75
C PRO A 424 -40.60 7.17 12.74
N GLY A 425 -40.90 7.68 11.54
CA GLY A 425 -41.62 8.96 11.37
C GLY A 425 -40.78 10.24 11.49
N SER A 426 -39.47 10.14 11.76
CA SER A 426 -38.54 11.29 11.75
C SER A 426 -37.72 11.34 10.46
N GLY A 427 -37.40 12.55 9.99
CA GLY A 427 -36.49 12.76 8.85
C GLY A 427 -35.01 12.92 9.25
N GLU A 428 -34.71 12.93 10.55
CA GLU A 428 -33.37 13.17 11.07
C GLU A 428 -32.47 11.93 10.99
N ASN A 429 -31.22 12.13 10.56
CA ASN A 429 -30.22 11.07 10.52
C ASN A 429 -29.55 10.89 11.89
N VAL A 430 -29.90 9.81 12.58
CA VAL A 430 -29.36 9.46 13.91
C VAL A 430 -28.16 8.52 13.86
N LEU A 431 -27.76 8.05 12.66
CA LEU A 431 -26.59 7.16 12.52
C LEU A 431 -25.31 7.76 13.12
N PRO A 432 -25.00 9.07 12.95
CA PRO A 432 -23.84 9.67 13.59
C PRO A 432 -23.88 9.66 15.12
N GLU A 433 -25.06 9.81 15.71
CA GLU A 433 -25.27 9.75 17.16
C GLU A 433 -24.99 8.34 17.67
N VAL A 434 -25.58 7.32 17.04
CA VAL A 434 -25.39 5.90 17.40
C VAL A 434 -23.91 5.51 17.34
N LEU A 435 -23.23 5.81 16.23
CA LEU A 435 -21.83 5.43 16.05
C LEU A 435 -20.88 6.19 16.98
N ARG A 436 -21.14 7.48 17.26
CA ARG A 436 -20.35 8.24 18.23
C ARG A 436 -20.64 7.82 19.67
N GLY A 437 -21.85 7.33 19.95
CA GLY A 437 -22.21 6.71 21.23
C GLY A 437 -21.35 5.49 21.54
N TRP A 438 -21.10 4.63 20.54
CA TRP A 438 -20.24 3.44 20.71
C TRP A 438 -18.75 3.72 20.68
N PHE A 439 -18.30 4.61 19.79
CA PHE A 439 -16.88 4.72 19.45
C PHE A 439 -16.26 6.09 19.74
N GLY A 440 -17.00 7.01 20.35
CA GLY A 440 -16.56 8.38 20.62
C GLY A 440 -16.56 9.27 19.37
N GLN A 441 -16.02 10.50 19.53
CA GLN A 441 -16.03 11.52 18.47
C GLN A 441 -15.22 11.15 17.22
N ASP A 442 -14.29 10.20 17.35
CA ASP A 442 -13.44 9.71 16.26
C ASP A 442 -14.04 8.52 15.49
N ALA A 443 -15.34 8.23 15.69
CA ALA A 443 -16.05 7.16 15.00
C ALA A 443 -15.80 7.19 13.48
N GLY A 444 -15.26 6.11 12.91
CA GLY A 444 -15.01 5.95 11.48
C GLY A 444 -13.93 6.85 10.86
N ARG A 445 -13.15 7.59 11.67
CA ARG A 445 -12.02 8.38 11.17
C ARG A 445 -10.92 7.47 10.58
N PRO A 446 -10.14 7.97 9.61
CA PRO A 446 -9.02 7.21 9.04
C PRO A 446 -8.08 6.68 10.15
N GLY A 447 -7.73 5.40 10.09
CA GLY A 447 -6.87 4.74 11.08
C GLY A 447 -7.62 3.96 12.18
N THR A 448 -8.94 4.14 12.34
CA THR A 448 -9.70 3.35 13.32
C THR A 448 -10.07 1.97 12.77
N ARG A 449 -10.01 0.94 13.63
CA ARG A 449 -10.43 -0.44 13.32
C ARG A 449 -11.85 -0.76 13.82
N GLN A 450 -12.68 0.26 13.96
CA GLN A 450 -14.02 0.16 14.54
C GLN A 450 -14.96 -0.62 13.61
N ARG A 451 -15.73 -1.53 14.21
CA ARG A 451 -16.62 -2.42 13.49
C ARG A 451 -17.96 -2.50 14.19
N VAL A 452 -19.00 -2.70 13.40
CA VAL A 452 -20.35 -2.99 13.88
C VAL A 452 -20.81 -4.29 13.27
N GLU A 453 -21.72 -4.97 13.94
CA GLU A 453 -22.29 -6.24 13.49
C GLU A 453 -23.79 -6.07 13.27
N PHE A 454 -24.25 -6.43 12.07
CA PHE A 454 -25.67 -6.68 11.84
C PHE A 454 -25.93 -8.16 12.07
N SER A 455 -26.97 -8.47 12.83
CA SER A 455 -27.42 -9.85 13.03
C SER A 455 -28.93 -9.97 12.91
N GLN A 456 -29.39 -11.01 12.24
CA GLN A 456 -30.81 -11.32 12.07
C GLN A 456 -31.20 -12.55 12.88
N ARG A 457 -32.16 -12.39 13.80
CA ARG A 457 -32.74 -13.49 14.58
C ARG A 457 -34.25 -13.45 14.48
N GLY A 458 -34.88 -14.55 14.06
CA GLY A 458 -36.34 -14.64 13.96
C GLY A 458 -37.00 -13.70 12.94
N GLY A 459 -36.22 -13.10 12.03
CA GLY A 459 -36.70 -12.11 11.05
C GLY A 459 -36.32 -10.67 11.40
N ASP A 460 -36.03 -10.40 12.67
CA ASP A 460 -35.70 -9.06 13.16
C ASP A 460 -34.19 -8.78 13.07
N TRP A 461 -33.84 -7.59 12.61
CA TRP A 461 -32.44 -7.14 12.51
C TRP A 461 -32.03 -6.38 13.77
N SER A 462 -30.80 -6.63 14.20
CA SER A 462 -30.12 -5.88 15.27
C SER A 462 -28.78 -5.34 14.79
N LEU A 463 -28.38 -4.19 15.32
CA LEU A 463 -27.09 -3.56 15.11
C LEU A 463 -26.39 -3.36 16.46
N SER A 464 -25.13 -3.77 16.54
CA SER A 464 -24.32 -3.61 17.74
C SER A 464 -22.86 -3.29 17.41
N ALA A 465 -22.11 -2.76 18.37
CA ALA A 465 -20.67 -2.60 18.25
C ALA A 465 -19.98 -3.98 18.29
N ALA A 466 -19.21 -4.31 17.25
CA ALA A 466 -18.50 -5.59 17.19
C ALA A 466 -17.29 -5.55 18.14
N GLY A 467 -17.28 -6.43 19.15
CA GLY A 467 -16.22 -6.49 20.17
C GLY A 467 -16.73 -6.40 21.62
N GLN A 468 -17.99 -6.02 21.85
CA GLN A 468 -18.68 -6.35 23.10
C GLN A 468 -19.32 -7.72 22.94
N GLY A 469 -18.56 -8.77 23.30
CA GLY A 469 -19.18 -10.05 23.58
C GLY A 469 -20.26 -9.87 24.63
N SER A 470 -21.36 -10.60 24.49
CA SER A 470 -22.27 -10.92 25.58
C SER A 470 -21.50 -11.70 26.66
N THR A 471 -20.69 -11.01 27.43
CA THR A 471 -20.16 -11.45 28.72
C THR A 471 -20.56 -10.39 29.71
N GLY A 472 -21.68 -10.64 30.39
CA GLY A 472 -21.98 -9.98 31.65
C GLY A 472 -20.90 -10.34 32.66
N VAL A 473 -19.83 -9.57 32.70
CA VAL A 473 -18.99 -9.38 33.89
C VAL A 473 -18.56 -7.92 33.87
N LYS A 474 -19.14 -7.13 34.78
CA LYS A 474 -18.61 -5.81 35.16
C LYS A 474 -17.31 -6.04 35.92
N LEU A 475 -16.26 -5.32 35.54
CA LEU A 475 -15.27 -4.76 36.45
C LEU A 475 -15.07 -3.29 36.09
#